data_AF-G9K3I4-F1
#
_entry.id   AF-G9K3I4-F1
#
_cell.length_a   1.000
_cell.length_b   1.000
_cell.length_c   1.000
_cell.angle_alpha   90.00
_cell.angle_beta   90.00
_cell.angle_gamma   90.00
#
_symmetry.space_group_name_H-M   'P 1'
#
loop_
_entity.id
_entity.type
_entity.pdbx_description
1 polymer ?
#
loop_
_entity_poly.entity_id
_entity_poly.type
_entity_poly.pdbx_seq_one_letter_code
_entity_poly.pdbx_strand_id
1 'polypeptide(L)'
;NSNDAFVLKTPSAAYLWVGAGASEAEKTGAQELLRVLRAQPVQVAEGSEPDSFWEALGGKAAYRTSPRLKDKKMDAHPPRLFACSNKIGRFVIEEVPGELMQEDLATDDVMLLDTWDQVFVWVGKDSQEEEKTEALSSAKRYIETAPANRDRRTP
;
A
#
# COMPACT_ATOMS: atom_id res chain seq x y z
N ASN A 1 -8.86 -2.66 1.67
CA ASN A 1 -7.46 -2.58 2.15
C ASN A 1 -7.53 -2.45 3.66
N SER A 2 -6.85 -3.29 4.45
CA SER A 2 -6.95 -3.22 5.92
C SER A 2 -6.38 -1.94 6.54
N ASN A 3 -5.57 -1.19 5.81
CA ASN A 3 -4.98 0.04 6.32
C ASN A 3 -5.91 1.25 6.28
N ASP A 4 -6.99 1.20 5.49
CA ASP A 4 -7.84 2.38 5.26
C ASP A 4 -9.30 2.17 5.71
N ALA A 5 -10.05 3.26 5.82
CA ALA A 5 -11.51 3.24 5.89
C ALA A 5 -12.15 3.33 4.49
N PHE A 6 -13.27 2.64 4.29
CA PHE A 6 -14.00 2.59 3.02
C PHE A 6 -15.48 2.94 3.20
N VAL A 7 -16.04 3.65 2.22
CA VAL A 7 -17.48 3.91 2.11
C VAL A 7 -18.06 3.05 0.99
N LEU A 8 -19.07 2.24 1.32
CA LEU A 8 -19.85 1.49 0.34
C LEU A 8 -21.28 2.02 0.32
N LYS A 9 -21.67 2.71 -0.76
CA LYS A 9 -23.05 3.16 -0.99
C LYS A 9 -23.72 2.25 -2.02
N THR A 10 -24.84 1.65 -1.64
CA THR A 10 -25.72 0.92 -2.56
C THR A 10 -27.05 1.65 -2.68
N PRO A 11 -27.97 1.27 -3.58
CA PRO A 11 -29.32 1.82 -3.58
C PRO A 11 -30.06 1.61 -2.25
N SER A 12 -29.82 0.47 -1.59
CA SER A 12 -30.57 0.06 -0.39
C SER A 12 -29.92 0.46 0.94
N ALA A 13 -28.61 0.68 0.97
CA ALA A 13 -27.87 0.90 2.22
C ALA A 13 -26.62 1.78 2.00
N ALA A 14 -25.99 2.17 3.11
CA ALA A 14 -24.66 2.73 3.13
C ALA A 14 -23.86 2.09 4.27
N TYR A 15 -22.60 1.75 4.01
CA TYR A 15 -21.70 1.17 5.00
C TYR A 15 -20.46 2.04 5.13
N LEU A 16 -20.00 2.19 6.37
CA LEU A 16 -18.67 2.69 6.70
C LEU A 16 -17.86 1.50 7.19
N TRP A 17 -17.05 0.91 6.31
CA TRP A 17 -16.16 -0.18 6.66
C TRP A 17 -14.84 0.40 7.19
N VAL A 18 -14.42 -0.02 8.38
CA VAL A 18 -13.22 0.46 9.07
C VAL A 18 -12.21 -0.68 9.14
N GLY A 19 -11.11 -0.54 8.37
CA GLY A 19 -9.99 -1.47 8.40
C GLY A 19 -9.32 -1.52 9.76
N ALA A 20 -8.69 -2.65 10.10
CA ALA A 20 -8.02 -2.81 11.39
C ALA A 20 -6.85 -1.85 11.60
N GLY A 21 -6.18 -1.44 10.51
CA GLY A 21 -5.11 -0.45 10.50
C GLY A 21 -5.58 0.98 10.29
N ALA A 22 -6.88 1.21 10.06
CA ALA A 22 -7.40 2.52 9.71
C ALA A 22 -7.16 3.57 10.80
N SER A 23 -6.79 4.77 10.36
CA SER A 23 -6.57 5.93 11.23
C SER A 23 -7.88 6.65 11.56
N GLU A 24 -7.89 7.44 12.65
CA GLU A 24 -9.05 8.29 12.97
C GLU A 24 -9.26 9.39 11.91
N ALA A 25 -8.20 9.80 11.21
CA ALA A 25 -8.29 10.75 10.12
C ALA A 25 -9.09 10.18 8.94
N GLU A 26 -8.80 8.95 8.50
CA GLU A 26 -9.56 8.26 7.44
C GLU A 26 -11.01 8.04 7.85
N LYS A 27 -11.26 7.61 9.08
CA LYS A 27 -12.62 7.43 9.59
C LYS A 27 -13.40 8.73 9.57
N THR A 28 -12.77 9.84 9.99
CA THR A 28 -13.39 11.18 9.95
C THR A 28 -13.66 11.62 8.51
N GLY A 29 -12.71 11.43 7.60
CA GLY A 29 -12.88 11.74 6.18
C GLY A 29 -14.00 10.92 5.52
N ALA A 30 -14.09 9.63 5.85
CA ALA A 30 -15.13 8.74 5.35
C ALA A 30 -16.52 9.14 5.88
N GLN A 31 -16.63 9.55 7.14
CA GLN A 31 -17.88 10.10 7.71
C GLN A 31 -18.29 11.41 7.02
N GLU A 32 -17.33 12.28 6.73
CA GLU A 32 -17.60 13.53 6.01
C GLU A 32 -18.06 13.27 4.58
N LEU A 33 -17.46 12.28 3.89
CA LEU A 33 -17.92 11.83 2.58
C LEU A 33 -19.37 11.32 2.65
N LEU A 34 -19.72 10.52 3.66
CA LEU A 34 -21.09 10.05 3.86
C LEU A 34 -22.09 11.19 4.10
N ARG A 35 -21.67 12.26 4.80
CA ARG A 35 -22.45 13.49 4.96
C ARG A 35 -22.72 14.17 3.62
N VAL A 36 -21.70 14.30 2.78
CA VAL A 36 -21.82 14.86 1.41
C VAL A 36 -22.75 14.01 0.55
N LEU A 37 -22.66 12.68 0.65
CA LEU A 37 -23.51 11.72 -0.05
C LEU A 37 -24.94 11.64 0.53
N ARG A 38 -25.23 12.37 1.62
CA ARG A 38 -26.52 12.35 2.35
C ARG A 38 -26.96 10.94 2.72
N ALA A 39 -26.01 10.12 3.15
CA ALA A 39 -26.23 8.73 3.49
C ALA A 39 -25.95 8.49 4.97
N GLN A 40 -26.86 7.78 5.64
CA GLN A 40 -26.63 7.35 7.02
C GLN A 40 -25.97 5.97 7.00
N PRO A 41 -24.71 5.84 7.44
CA PRO A 41 -23.98 4.58 7.35
C PRO A 41 -24.33 3.62 8.48
N VAL A 42 -24.23 2.32 8.18
CA VAL A 42 -23.95 1.30 9.19
C VAL A 42 -22.43 1.19 9.31
N GLN A 43 -21.89 1.42 10.51
CA GLN A 43 -20.45 1.23 10.74
C GLN A 43 -20.14 -0.26 10.87
N VAL A 44 -19.11 -0.72 10.17
CA VAL A 44 -18.69 -2.11 10.09
C VAL A 44 -17.19 -2.17 10.36
N ALA A 45 -16.77 -2.98 11.33
CA ALA A 45 -15.34 -3.24 11.57
C ALA A 45 -14.87 -4.40 10.70
N GLU A 46 -13.61 -4.35 10.25
CA GLU A 46 -12.96 -5.47 9.55
C GLU A 46 -13.12 -6.79 10.31
N GLY A 47 -13.55 -7.84 9.60
CA GLY A 47 -13.77 -9.18 10.14
C GLY A 47 -15.14 -9.39 10.80
N SER A 48 -15.95 -8.34 10.93
CA SER A 48 -17.33 -8.41 11.47
C SER A 48 -18.35 -7.92 10.44
N GLU A 49 -18.07 -8.12 9.15
CA GLU A 49 -18.95 -7.67 8.08
C GLU A 49 -20.21 -8.54 7.96
N PRO A 50 -21.42 -7.94 7.85
CA PRO A 50 -22.64 -8.69 7.61
C PRO A 50 -22.66 -9.26 6.18
N ASP A 51 -23.44 -10.33 5.95
CA ASP A 51 -23.55 -10.94 4.62
C ASP A 51 -24.03 -9.94 3.56
N SER A 52 -24.95 -9.04 3.92
CA SER A 52 -25.45 -7.98 3.04
C SER A 52 -24.38 -7.00 2.55
N PHE A 53 -23.27 -6.87 3.27
CA PHE A 53 -22.11 -6.08 2.83
C PHE A 53 -21.36 -6.81 1.71
N TRP A 54 -21.12 -8.11 1.87
CA TRP A 54 -20.44 -8.92 0.86
C TRP A 54 -21.29 -9.14 -0.38
N GLU A 55 -22.59 -9.41 -0.22
CA GLU A 55 -23.54 -9.51 -1.33
C GLU A 55 -23.53 -8.26 -2.20
N ALA A 56 -23.48 -7.07 -1.58
CA ALA A 56 -23.38 -5.80 -2.29
C ALA A 56 -22.10 -5.64 -3.12
N LEU A 57 -21.03 -6.37 -2.78
CA LEU A 57 -19.76 -6.41 -3.52
C LEU A 57 -19.70 -7.56 -4.54
N GLY A 58 -20.78 -8.33 -4.70
CA GLY A 58 -20.81 -9.52 -5.56
C GLY A 58 -20.24 -10.79 -4.91
N GLY A 59 -20.17 -10.82 -3.58
CA GLY A 59 -19.67 -11.94 -2.78
C GLY A 59 -18.38 -11.62 -2.03
N LYS A 60 -18.01 -12.50 -1.10
CA LYS A 60 -16.77 -12.37 -0.32
C LYS A 60 -15.59 -12.92 -1.12
N ALA A 61 -14.57 -12.09 -1.28
CA ALA A 61 -13.31 -12.44 -1.95
C ALA A 61 -12.11 -12.09 -1.08
N ALA A 62 -10.94 -12.62 -1.47
CA ALA A 62 -9.68 -12.17 -0.89
C ALA A 62 -9.44 -10.70 -1.23
N TYR A 63 -8.90 -9.95 -0.29
CA TYR A 63 -8.62 -8.52 -0.43
C TYR A 63 -7.22 -8.19 0.10
N ARG A 64 -6.74 -6.97 -0.18
CA ARG A 64 -5.43 -6.54 0.30
C ARG A 64 -5.41 -6.34 1.81
N THR A 65 -4.62 -7.19 2.48
CA THR A 65 -4.37 -7.17 3.91
C THR A 65 -3.01 -7.81 4.21
N SER A 66 -2.35 -7.39 5.28
CA SER A 66 -1.10 -7.96 5.79
C SER A 66 -0.92 -7.53 7.26
N PRO A 67 -0.04 -8.17 8.06
CA PRO A 67 0.27 -7.70 9.41
C PRO A 67 0.69 -6.22 9.42
N ARG A 68 1.52 -5.81 8.46
CA ARG A 68 1.95 -4.42 8.29
C ARG A 68 0.78 -3.46 8.03
N LEU A 69 -0.14 -3.84 7.12
CA LEU A 69 -1.30 -3.01 6.79
C LEU A 69 -2.28 -2.85 7.97
N LYS A 70 -2.27 -3.77 8.93
CA LYS A 70 -3.06 -3.68 10.17
C LYS A 70 -2.34 -2.96 11.30
N ASP A 71 -1.04 -2.69 11.15
CA ASP A 71 -0.21 -2.12 12.21
C ASP A 71 -0.26 -0.59 12.19
N LYS A 72 -0.68 -0.01 13.31
CA LYS A 72 -0.66 1.45 13.52
C LYS A 72 0.75 2.04 13.56
N LYS A 73 1.80 1.22 13.64
CA LYS A 73 3.19 1.67 13.44
C LYS A 73 3.50 2.07 12.00
N MET A 74 2.53 2.06 11.09
CA MET A 74 2.74 2.60 9.74
C MET A 74 3.15 4.08 9.78
N ASP A 75 2.66 4.83 10.76
CA ASP A 75 3.04 6.24 10.98
C ASP A 75 4.52 6.43 11.37
N ALA A 76 5.11 5.47 12.09
CA ALA A 76 6.50 5.55 12.53
C ALA A 76 7.49 5.27 11.39
N HIS A 77 7.09 4.40 10.46
CA HIS A 77 7.91 3.96 9.33
C HIS A 77 7.04 3.87 8.07
N PRO A 78 6.67 5.02 7.48
CA PRO A 78 5.81 5.04 6.30
C PRO A 78 6.46 4.26 5.15
N PRO A 79 5.68 3.55 4.31
CA PRO A 79 6.19 2.93 3.11
C PRO A 79 6.84 3.96 2.18
N ARG A 80 7.97 3.60 1.58
CA ARG A 80 8.73 4.46 0.65
C ARG A 80 8.96 3.73 -0.65
N LEU A 81 8.74 4.41 -1.77
CA LEU A 81 8.97 3.89 -3.11
C LEU A 81 10.24 4.51 -3.68
N PHE A 82 11.06 3.69 -4.31
CA PHE A 82 12.28 4.13 -4.97
C PHE A 82 12.36 3.58 -6.38
N ALA A 83 12.82 4.40 -7.32
CA ALA A 83 13.20 3.97 -8.65
C ALA A 83 14.68 3.56 -8.65
N CYS A 84 14.97 2.39 -9.22
CA CYS A 84 16.31 1.87 -9.43
C CYS A 84 16.61 1.89 -10.91
N SER A 85 17.63 2.65 -11.32
CA SER A 85 18.01 2.75 -12.73
C SER A 85 19.52 2.73 -12.92
N ASN A 86 19.97 2.12 -14.01
CA ASN A 86 21.36 2.14 -14.47
C ASN A 86 21.57 2.98 -15.75
N LYS A 87 20.54 3.69 -16.23
CA LYS A 87 20.51 4.41 -17.52
C LYS A 87 21.69 5.38 -17.75
N ILE A 88 22.31 5.91 -16.70
CA ILE A 88 23.46 6.82 -16.77
C ILE A 88 24.82 6.12 -16.62
N GLY A 89 24.88 4.79 -16.78
CA GLY A 89 26.10 3.98 -16.64
C GLY A 89 26.56 3.74 -15.20
N ARG A 90 25.80 4.24 -14.21
CA ARG A 90 25.95 3.93 -12.79
C ARG A 90 24.57 3.63 -12.21
N PHE A 91 24.53 2.68 -11.29
CA PHE A 91 23.30 2.35 -10.57
C PHE A 91 22.94 3.46 -9.57
N VAL A 92 21.74 4.00 -9.68
CA VAL A 92 21.20 5.04 -8.78
C VAL A 92 19.86 4.60 -8.22
N ILE A 93 19.61 4.95 -6.95
CA ILE A 93 18.33 4.77 -6.27
C ILE A 93 17.80 6.17 -5.96
N GLU A 94 16.63 6.51 -6.49
CA GLU A 94 15.97 7.79 -6.24
C GLU A 94 14.61 7.54 -5.60
N GLU A 95 14.28 8.30 -4.56
CA GLU A 95 12.97 8.21 -3.91
C GLU A 95 11.91 8.86 -4.78
N VAL A 96 10.79 8.16 -4.98
CA VAL A 96 9.60 8.73 -5.61
C VAL A 96 8.85 9.54 -4.55
N PRO A 97 8.72 10.87 -4.71
CA PRO A 97 8.09 11.72 -3.72
C PRO A 97 6.56 11.65 -3.80
N GLY A 98 5.89 11.94 -2.68
CA GLY A 98 4.44 12.09 -2.64
C GLY A 98 3.70 10.82 -2.19
N GLU A 99 2.41 10.79 -2.47
CA GLU A 99 1.57 9.61 -2.21
C GLU A 99 1.87 8.52 -3.25
N LEU A 100 1.94 7.27 -2.81
CA LEU A 100 2.27 6.16 -3.68
C LEU A 100 1.12 5.85 -4.64
N MET A 101 1.33 6.08 -5.93
CA MET A 101 0.35 5.82 -6.98
C MET A 101 0.80 4.70 -7.91
N GLN A 102 -0.14 4.10 -8.63
CA GLN A 102 0.18 3.06 -9.62
C GLN A 102 0.97 3.63 -10.81
N GLU A 103 0.72 4.90 -11.16
CA GLU A 103 1.41 5.61 -12.24
C GLU A 103 2.89 5.86 -11.97
N ASP A 104 3.32 5.79 -10.70
CA ASP A 104 4.72 5.90 -10.32
C ASP A 104 5.54 4.66 -10.69
N LEU A 105 4.89 3.55 -11.03
CA LEU A 105 5.55 2.31 -11.44
C LEU A 105 5.93 2.37 -12.93
N ALA A 106 7.07 3.01 -13.22
CA ALA A 106 7.63 3.13 -14.56
C ALA A 106 7.88 1.75 -15.19
N THR A 107 7.21 1.44 -16.30
CA THR A 107 7.25 0.08 -16.89
C THR A 107 8.60 -0.33 -17.43
N ASP A 108 9.50 0.63 -17.64
CA ASP A 108 10.86 0.48 -18.14
C ASP A 108 11.94 0.50 -17.04
N ASP A 109 11.56 0.54 -15.75
CA ASP A 109 12.49 0.53 -14.62
C ASP A 109 12.16 -0.57 -13.59
N VAL A 110 13.07 -0.75 -12.63
CA VAL A 110 12.86 -1.57 -11.43
C VAL A 110 12.54 -0.64 -10.26
N MET A 111 11.51 -0.97 -9.48
CA MET A 111 11.07 -0.17 -8.34
C MET A 111 11.25 -0.95 -7.03
N LEU A 112 11.67 -0.27 -5.96
CA LEU A 112 11.74 -0.83 -4.61
C LEU A 112 10.65 -0.19 -3.75
N LEU A 113 9.75 -1.01 -3.20
CA LEU A 113 8.78 -0.57 -2.20
C LEU A 113 9.21 -1.08 -0.83
N ASP A 114 9.81 -0.19 -0.04
CA ASP A 114 10.24 -0.46 1.31
C ASP A 114 9.10 -0.19 2.30
N THR A 115 8.58 -1.26 2.93
CA THR A 115 7.48 -1.17 3.90
C THR A 115 7.96 -1.31 5.35
N TRP A 116 9.26 -1.12 5.59
CA TRP A 116 9.97 -1.39 6.84
C TRP A 116 10.15 -2.89 7.17
N ASP A 117 9.05 -3.64 7.23
CA ASP A 117 9.09 -5.06 7.59
C ASP A 117 9.57 -5.95 6.44
N GLN A 118 9.49 -5.46 5.21
CA GLN A 118 9.85 -6.16 3.97
C GLN A 118 10.13 -5.15 2.87
N VAL A 119 10.98 -5.53 1.91
CA VAL A 119 11.27 -4.74 0.71
C VAL A 119 10.76 -5.49 -0.51
N PHE A 120 9.76 -4.93 -1.18
CA PHE A 120 9.28 -5.47 -2.44
C PHE A 120 10.12 -4.95 -3.59
N VAL A 121 10.43 -5.85 -4.52
CA VAL A 121 11.05 -5.52 -5.80
C VAL A 121 9.98 -5.67 -6.88
N TRP A 122 9.58 -4.55 -7.48
CA TRP A 122 8.70 -4.54 -8.64
C TRP A 122 9.54 -4.40 -9.89
N VAL A 123 9.35 -5.31 -10.85
CA VAL A 123 10.14 -5.35 -12.07
C VAL A 123 9.26 -4.93 -13.23
N GLY A 124 9.58 -3.78 -13.84
CA GLY A 124 8.90 -3.27 -15.00
C GLY A 124 8.99 -4.24 -16.18
N LYS A 125 7.89 -4.40 -16.92
CA LYS A 125 7.83 -5.33 -18.06
C LYS A 125 8.84 -4.99 -19.16
N ASP A 126 9.16 -3.71 -19.33
CA ASP A 126 10.05 -3.15 -20.35
C ASP A 126 11.45 -2.81 -19.79
N SER A 127 11.72 -3.16 -18.52
CA SER A 127 13.03 -2.92 -17.89
C SER A 127 14.15 -3.73 -18.55
N GLN A 128 15.39 -3.25 -18.44
CA GLN A 128 16.55 -3.91 -19.03
C GLN A 128 16.88 -5.20 -18.27
N GLU A 129 17.34 -6.24 -18.99
CA GLU A 129 17.67 -7.53 -18.35
C GLU A 129 18.77 -7.41 -17.29
N GLU A 130 19.71 -6.49 -17.47
CA GLU A 130 20.72 -6.15 -16.47
C GLU A 130 20.05 -5.61 -15.18
N GLU A 131 19.09 -4.70 -15.31
CA GLU A 131 18.38 -4.13 -14.15
C GLU A 131 17.55 -5.21 -13.42
N LYS A 132 16.90 -6.10 -14.17
CA LYS A 132 16.15 -7.25 -13.59
C LYS A 132 17.05 -8.17 -12.78
N THR A 133 18.24 -8.46 -13.32
CA THR A 133 19.21 -9.36 -12.69
C THR A 133 19.83 -8.73 -11.44
N GLU A 134 20.06 -7.41 -11.47
CA GLU A 134 20.62 -6.66 -10.35
C GLU A 134 19.60 -6.30 -9.27
N ALA A 135 18.29 -6.34 -9.58
CA ALA A 135 17.21 -5.87 -8.72
C ALA A 135 17.29 -6.38 -7.27
N LEU A 136 17.53 -7.69 -7.08
CA LEU A 136 17.66 -8.29 -5.75
C LEU A 136 18.94 -7.85 -5.02
N SER A 137 20.05 -7.71 -5.74
CA SER A 137 21.31 -7.21 -5.19
C SER A 137 21.17 -5.74 -4.78
N SER A 138 20.42 -4.97 -5.55
CA SER A 138 20.11 -3.57 -5.27
C SER A 138 19.23 -3.40 -4.05
N ALA A 139 18.20 -4.24 -3.88
CA ALA A 139 17.37 -4.26 -2.67
C ALA A 139 18.21 -4.58 -1.41
N LYS A 140 19.11 -5.58 -1.50
CA LYS A 140 20.03 -5.91 -0.39
C LYS A 140 20.97 -4.75 -0.07
N ARG A 141 21.57 -4.15 -1.09
CA ARG A 141 22.47 -2.99 -0.93
C ARG A 141 21.73 -1.81 -0.30
N TYR A 142 20.49 -1.56 -0.71
CA TYR A 142 19.63 -0.53 -0.10
C TYR A 142 19.43 -0.78 1.40
N ILE A 143 19.13 -2.02 1.82
CA ILE A 143 18.98 -2.38 3.24
C ILE A 143 20.29 -2.16 4.00
N GLU A 144 21.43 -2.55 3.41
CA GLU A 144 22.76 -2.43 4.04
C GLU A 144 23.24 -0.99 4.21
N THR A 145 22.88 -0.10 3.27
CA THR A 145 23.26 1.32 3.31
C THR A 145 22.23 2.19 4.02
N ALA A 146 21.07 1.64 4.39
CA ALA A 146 20.03 2.37 5.08
C ALA A 146 20.55 2.92 6.43
N PRO A 147 20.45 4.24 6.70
CA PRO A 147 21.00 4.86 7.90
C PRO A 147 20.31 4.40 9.20
N ALA A 148 19.16 3.73 9.10
CA ALA A 148 18.34 3.30 10.23
C ALA A 148 18.76 1.98 10.89
N ASN A 149 19.95 1.42 10.58
CA ASN A 149 20.41 0.10 11.06
C ASN A 149 19.34 -1.00 10.87
N ARG A 150 18.80 -1.09 9.65
CA ARG A 150 17.79 -2.10 9.29
C ARG A 150 18.32 -3.50 9.55
N ASP A 151 17.44 -4.42 9.97
CA ASP A 151 17.82 -5.83 10.08
C ASP A 151 18.19 -6.34 8.68
N ARG A 152 19.41 -6.84 8.52
CA ARG A 152 19.89 -7.40 7.23
C ARG A 152 19.11 -8.62 6.76
N ARG A 153 18.29 -9.19 7.64
CA ARG A 153 17.37 -10.31 7.37
C ARG A 153 15.98 -9.84 6.97
N THR A 154 15.77 -8.54 6.77
CA THR A 154 14.52 -8.01 6.23
C THR A 154 14.21 -8.76 4.93
N PRO A 155 13.06 -9.44 4.84
CA PRO A 155 12.68 -10.22 3.66
C PRO A 155 12.39 -9.37 2.43
#